data_AF-A0A657LWW3-F1
#
_entry.id   AF-A0A657LWW3-F1
#
_cell.length_a   1.000
_cell.length_b   1.000
_cell.length_c   1.000
_cell.angle_alpha   90.00
_cell.angle_beta   90.00
_cell.angle_gamma   90.00
#
_symmetry.space_group_name_H-M   'P 1'
#
loop_
_entity.id
_entity.type
_entity.pdbx_description
1 polymer ?
#
loop_
_entity_poly.entity_id
_entity_poly.type
_entity_poly.pdbx_seq_one_letter_code
_entity_poly.pdbx_strand_id
1 'polypeptide(L)'
;MAKNVTQNQIVGEIGETAAKLQFLKIGFQFDPRSRLEAGIDAIVEVMDHGKPLAKMIAVQVKTTAAGKYPGEDDSGFHYLLRSEDLAYWRGSNLPIIIVLHRRSDNTFYWKEIPRGEEFQDRRLNFSKAIDTLGEGAVDRLGALTVPKAGFGYFVPPLGGGEEALVNILPIKLPAEVFVSTTAYSRQQASAILFDADEPTRFDWVIKGDTYWSFHDPRISVCRHIVDTDQVEAIDVGALAFHDDVDERNNFAFLLRQQLSHQVWPELSWDKEKKLYYFKAKTRNMPRTFKYESAKKATEADVVNVSKSKGDKERVDFVRHHAFVPRFESFYDEWFLVIEPTYHFTFDGFIAHTHPDALLSGKKRLDKSAALRGQVIMWHRFLATLEPKSDDLFAVASNEPWLSFGFPPSLDLPTRVPEDVWGSPKKDETGDEKDLLNWA
;
A
#
# COMPACT_ATOMS: atom_id res chain seq x y z
N MET A 1 -8.78 36.10 -56.26
CA MET A 1 -8.29 34.89 -55.57
C MET A 1 -9.35 34.41 -54.60
N ALA A 2 -9.86 33.19 -54.76
CA ALA A 2 -10.85 32.62 -53.85
C ALA A 2 -10.16 32.30 -52.50
N LYS A 3 -10.72 32.81 -51.41
CA LYS A 3 -10.28 32.51 -50.04
C LYS A 3 -10.79 31.12 -49.66
N ASN A 4 -10.01 30.08 -49.92
CA ASN A 4 -10.40 28.70 -49.59
C ASN A 4 -9.70 28.25 -48.30
N VAL A 5 -10.49 27.78 -47.34
CA VAL A 5 -9.98 27.10 -46.14
C VAL A 5 -9.72 25.63 -46.51
N THR A 6 -8.53 25.13 -46.19
CA THR A 6 -8.16 23.74 -46.50
C THR A 6 -8.70 22.77 -45.44
N GLN A 7 -8.97 21.53 -45.84
CA GLN A 7 -9.42 20.48 -44.91
C GLN A 7 -8.41 20.24 -43.77
N ASN A 8 -7.12 20.38 -44.05
CA ASN A 8 -6.06 20.26 -43.04
C ASN A 8 -6.14 21.37 -41.99
N GLN A 9 -6.46 22.60 -42.39
CA GLN A 9 -6.66 23.71 -41.44
C GLN A 9 -7.87 23.45 -40.53
N ILE A 10 -8.96 22.91 -41.08
CA ILE A 10 -10.14 22.54 -40.28
C ILE A 10 -9.81 21.44 -39.28
N VAL A 11 -9.07 20.40 -39.72
CA VAL A 11 -8.68 19.28 -38.84
C VAL A 11 -7.73 19.72 -37.74
N GLY A 12 -6.79 20.64 -38.03
CA GLY A 12 -5.91 21.24 -37.03
C GLY A 12 -6.69 22.01 -35.96
N GLU A 13 -7.56 22.93 -36.39
CA GLU A 13 -8.38 23.76 -35.49
C GLU A 13 -9.31 22.90 -34.60
N ILE A 14 -9.92 21.85 -35.15
CA ILE A 14 -10.71 20.88 -34.37
C ILE A 14 -9.85 20.22 -33.30
N GLY A 15 -8.63 19.82 -33.66
CA GLY A 15 -7.66 19.22 -32.76
C GLY A 15 -7.29 20.10 -31.58
N GLU A 16 -6.88 21.33 -31.89
CA GLU A 16 -6.49 22.33 -30.91
C GLU A 16 -7.65 22.66 -29.97
N THR A 17 -8.86 22.83 -30.52
CA THR A 17 -10.07 23.06 -29.72
C THR A 17 -10.39 21.89 -28.79
N ALA A 18 -10.23 20.66 -29.29
CA ALA A 18 -10.48 19.45 -28.51
C ALA A 18 -9.43 19.27 -27.41
N ALA A 19 -8.15 19.53 -27.71
CA ALA A 19 -7.07 19.53 -26.73
C ALA A 19 -7.27 20.61 -25.67
N LYS A 20 -7.66 21.83 -26.06
CA LYS A 20 -8.02 22.92 -25.12
C LYS A 20 -9.08 22.47 -24.13
N LEU A 21 -10.17 21.89 -24.61
CA LEU A 21 -11.22 21.36 -23.74
C LEU A 21 -10.68 20.29 -22.79
N GLN A 22 -9.80 19.42 -23.27
CA GLN A 22 -9.21 18.37 -22.44
C GLN A 22 -8.30 18.92 -21.34
N PHE A 23 -7.46 19.91 -21.64
CA PHE A 23 -6.63 20.59 -20.63
C PHE A 23 -7.47 21.33 -19.58
N LEU A 24 -8.54 22.02 -20.01
CA LEU A 24 -9.46 22.68 -19.08
C LEU A 24 -10.18 21.68 -18.16
N LYS A 25 -10.56 20.50 -18.67
CA LYS A 25 -11.19 19.44 -17.86
C LYS A 25 -10.27 18.91 -16.78
N ILE A 26 -8.97 18.79 -17.05
CA ILE A 26 -7.97 18.35 -16.07
C ILE A 26 -7.44 19.51 -15.20
N GLY A 27 -8.04 20.70 -15.32
CA GLY A 27 -7.78 21.85 -14.46
C GLY A 27 -6.63 22.77 -14.90
N PHE A 28 -6.04 22.57 -16.09
CA PHE A 28 -4.93 23.40 -16.57
C PHE A 28 -5.41 24.51 -17.52
N GLN A 29 -4.76 25.67 -17.47
CA GLN A 29 -5.02 26.74 -18.41
C GLN A 29 -4.37 26.44 -19.76
N PHE A 30 -5.06 26.76 -20.85
CA PHE A 30 -4.59 26.53 -22.21
C PHE A 30 -4.65 27.82 -23.02
N ASP A 31 -3.48 28.35 -23.38
CA ASP A 31 -3.30 29.57 -24.14
C ASP A 31 -2.88 29.22 -25.59
N PRO A 32 -3.82 29.32 -26.57
CA PRO A 32 -3.52 29.00 -27.95
C PRO A 32 -2.54 30.02 -28.55
N ARG A 33 -1.57 29.52 -29.33
CA ARG A 33 -0.61 30.35 -30.05
C ARG A 33 -1.11 30.66 -31.46
N SER A 34 -0.70 31.81 -31.98
CA SER A 34 -1.14 32.26 -33.30
C SER A 34 -0.47 31.46 -34.43
N ARG A 35 -1.11 31.36 -35.60
CA ARG A 35 -0.65 30.61 -36.80
C ARG A 35 0.73 31.00 -37.37
N LEU A 36 1.38 32.02 -36.80
CA LEU A 36 2.72 32.46 -37.18
C LEU A 36 3.83 31.73 -36.41
N GLU A 37 3.49 30.92 -35.39
CA GLU A 37 4.47 30.16 -34.61
C GLU A 37 4.78 28.80 -35.26
N ALA A 38 6.06 28.53 -35.47
CA ALA A 38 6.54 27.34 -36.13
C ALA A 38 6.56 26.15 -35.15
N GLY A 39 5.51 25.32 -35.15
CA GLY A 39 5.55 24.00 -34.50
C GLY A 39 5.28 23.98 -32.99
N ILE A 40 4.58 24.98 -32.45
CA ILE A 40 3.96 24.92 -31.11
C ILE A 40 2.55 25.50 -31.26
N ASP A 41 1.54 24.75 -30.85
CA ASP A 41 0.14 25.16 -31.03
C ASP A 41 -0.40 25.90 -29.79
N ALA A 42 0.13 25.61 -28.60
CA ALA A 42 -0.30 26.26 -27.37
C ALA A 42 0.75 26.21 -26.25
N ILE A 43 0.55 27.08 -25.26
CA ILE A 43 1.20 26.99 -23.95
C ILE A 43 0.15 26.60 -22.93
N VAL A 44 0.49 25.62 -22.09
CA VAL A 44 -0.34 25.16 -20.98
C VAL A 44 0.31 25.58 -19.68
N GLU A 45 -0.46 26.22 -18.79
CA GLU A 45 -0.01 26.56 -17.45
C GLU A 45 -0.58 25.56 -16.43
N VAL A 46 0.33 25.03 -15.61
CA VAL A 46 -0.01 24.13 -14.50
C VAL A 46 -0.70 24.94 -13.40
N MET A 47 -1.84 24.43 -12.95
CA MET A 47 -2.67 25.07 -11.93
C MET A 47 -2.75 24.18 -10.70
N ASP A 48 -2.77 24.79 -9.51
CA ASP A 48 -2.99 24.12 -8.22
C ASP A 48 -4.28 24.65 -7.59
N HIS A 49 -5.33 23.83 -7.54
CA HIS A 49 -6.65 24.21 -7.02
C HIS A 49 -7.17 25.55 -7.59
N GLY A 50 -7.00 25.75 -8.90
CA GLY A 50 -7.38 26.97 -9.62
C GLY A 50 -6.40 28.14 -9.50
N LYS A 51 -5.27 27.98 -8.79
CA LYS A 51 -4.20 28.98 -8.72
C LYS A 51 -3.12 28.71 -9.76
N PRO A 52 -2.75 29.69 -10.61
CA PRO A 52 -1.66 29.53 -11.56
C PRO A 52 -0.31 29.42 -10.84
N LEU A 53 0.52 28.46 -11.26
CA LEU A 53 1.85 28.23 -10.68
C LEU A 53 3.00 28.92 -11.43
N ALA A 54 2.72 29.65 -12.51
CA ALA A 54 3.72 30.18 -13.45
C ALA A 54 4.64 29.08 -14.02
N LYS A 55 4.10 27.86 -14.15
CA LYS A 55 4.78 26.68 -14.66
C LYS A 55 4.18 26.30 -16.00
N MET A 56 4.95 26.50 -17.06
CA MET A 56 4.46 26.42 -18.43
C MET A 56 4.99 25.19 -19.17
N ILE A 57 4.14 24.59 -20.00
CA ILE A 57 4.44 23.46 -20.87
C ILE A 57 4.06 23.88 -22.30
N ALA A 58 4.97 23.72 -23.25
CA ALA A 58 4.68 23.94 -24.66
C ALA A 58 4.04 22.67 -25.27
N VAL A 59 2.97 22.85 -26.04
CA VAL A 59 2.14 21.77 -26.55
C VAL A 59 2.06 21.83 -28.07
N GLN A 60 2.38 20.71 -28.71
CA GLN A 60 2.03 20.46 -30.10
C GLN A 60 0.89 19.44 -30.16
N VAL A 61 -0.20 19.78 -30.83
CA VAL A 61 -1.34 18.91 -31.10
C VAL A 61 -1.20 18.31 -32.50
N LYS A 62 -1.42 17.01 -32.63
CA LYS A 62 -1.53 16.31 -33.92
C LYS A 62 -2.82 15.50 -33.94
N THR A 63 -3.65 15.78 -34.94
CA THR A 63 -4.99 15.21 -35.03
C THR A 63 -5.09 14.25 -36.20
N THR A 64 -5.68 13.08 -35.94
CA THR A 64 -6.08 12.15 -36.99
C THR A 64 -7.59 11.90 -36.95
N ALA A 65 -8.22 11.77 -38.11
CA ALA A 65 -9.66 11.58 -38.22
C ALA A 65 -10.08 10.16 -37.80
N ALA A 66 -9.37 9.15 -38.29
CA ALA A 66 -9.59 7.72 -38.04
C ALA A 66 -8.33 6.93 -38.43
N GLY A 67 -8.28 5.64 -38.11
CA GLY A 67 -7.20 4.73 -38.48
C GLY A 67 -6.26 4.38 -37.33
N LYS A 68 -5.47 3.33 -37.54
CA LYS A 68 -4.49 2.86 -36.57
C LYS A 68 -3.18 3.63 -36.68
N TYR A 69 -2.56 3.93 -35.56
CA TYR A 69 -1.17 4.40 -35.52
C TYR A 69 -0.22 3.27 -35.97
N PRO A 70 0.98 3.62 -36.44
CA PRO A 70 2.02 2.63 -36.73
C PRO A 70 2.27 1.70 -35.54
N GLY A 71 2.28 0.39 -35.81
CA GLY A 71 2.51 -0.64 -34.80
C GLY A 71 1.46 -0.70 -33.68
N GLU A 72 0.23 -0.24 -33.93
CA GLU A 72 -0.81 -0.23 -32.91
C GLU A 72 -1.41 -1.62 -32.63
N ASP A 73 -1.35 -2.03 -31.37
CA ASP A 73 -2.02 -3.19 -30.80
C ASP A 73 -2.90 -2.78 -29.60
N ASP A 74 -3.33 -3.76 -28.79
CA ASP A 74 -4.17 -3.51 -27.61
C ASP A 74 -3.43 -2.78 -26.48
N SER A 75 -2.10 -2.88 -26.44
CA SER A 75 -1.25 -2.32 -25.38
C SER A 75 -0.73 -0.91 -25.72
N GLY A 76 -0.42 -0.65 -26.99
CA GLY A 76 0.31 0.55 -27.38
C GLY A 76 0.43 0.77 -28.87
N PHE A 77 1.23 1.76 -29.24
CA PHE A 77 1.60 2.11 -30.62
C PHE A 77 2.86 2.98 -30.64
N HIS A 78 3.36 3.34 -31.83
CA HIS A 78 4.44 4.32 -31.94
C HIS A 78 4.11 5.47 -32.91
N TYR A 79 4.75 6.62 -32.65
CA TYR A 79 4.63 7.84 -33.45
C TYR A 79 6.02 8.32 -33.88
N LEU A 80 6.18 8.60 -35.16
CA LEU A 80 7.45 9.08 -35.73
C LEU A 80 7.45 10.61 -35.81
N LEU A 81 8.38 11.23 -35.08
CA LEU A 81 8.61 12.67 -35.11
C LEU A 81 9.30 13.10 -36.40
N ARG A 82 8.96 14.29 -36.90
CA ARG A 82 9.69 14.93 -38.00
C ARG A 82 11.02 15.45 -37.48
N SER A 83 12.09 15.31 -38.27
CA SER A 83 13.43 15.75 -37.86
C SER A 83 13.51 17.25 -37.61
N GLU A 84 12.82 18.05 -38.44
CA GLU A 84 12.79 19.51 -38.34
C GLU A 84 12.10 19.97 -37.05
N ASP A 85 10.92 19.40 -36.76
CA ASP A 85 10.18 19.66 -35.52
C ASP A 85 11.02 19.32 -34.29
N LEU A 86 11.65 18.13 -34.28
CA LEU A 86 12.50 17.69 -33.17
C LEU A 86 13.73 18.60 -32.97
N ALA A 87 14.36 19.05 -34.05
CA ALA A 87 15.49 19.97 -33.98
C ALA A 87 15.08 21.33 -33.39
N TYR A 88 13.91 21.84 -33.77
CA TYR A 88 13.34 23.07 -33.22
C TYR A 88 13.02 22.92 -31.73
N TRP A 89 12.32 21.85 -31.34
CA TRP A 89 11.88 21.61 -29.96
C TRP A 89 13.03 21.43 -28.97
N ARG A 90 14.16 20.86 -29.38
CA ARG A 90 15.34 20.68 -28.52
C ARG A 90 15.92 21.98 -27.98
N GLY A 91 15.70 23.11 -28.66
CA GLY A 91 16.15 24.43 -28.21
C GLY A 91 15.24 25.10 -27.18
N SER A 92 14.10 24.49 -26.84
CA SER A 92 13.11 25.10 -25.95
C SER A 92 13.54 25.11 -24.49
N ASN A 93 13.30 26.25 -23.82
CA ASN A 93 13.43 26.37 -22.37
C ASN A 93 12.24 25.73 -21.62
N LEU A 94 11.06 25.67 -22.24
CA LEU A 94 9.86 25.02 -21.68
C LEU A 94 9.83 23.53 -22.02
N PRO A 95 9.34 22.65 -21.12
CA PRO A 95 9.11 21.25 -21.47
C PRO A 95 8.11 21.20 -22.62
N ILE A 96 8.39 20.37 -23.62
CA ILE A 96 7.53 20.21 -24.79
C ILE A 96 6.84 18.87 -24.69
N ILE A 97 5.53 18.86 -24.91
CA ILE A 97 4.76 17.63 -25.08
C ILE A 97 4.13 17.60 -26.47
N ILE A 98 3.96 16.40 -26.99
CA ILE A 98 3.08 16.14 -28.13
C ILE A 98 1.78 15.53 -27.62
N VAL A 99 0.65 16.03 -28.11
CA VAL A 99 -0.70 15.51 -27.85
C VAL A 99 -1.26 14.96 -29.16
N LEU A 100 -1.55 13.67 -29.17
CA LEU A 100 -2.16 12.97 -30.29
C LEU A 100 -3.66 12.86 -30.03
N HIS A 101 -4.47 13.56 -30.84
CA HIS A 101 -5.93 13.45 -30.80
C HIS A 101 -6.42 12.53 -31.91
N ARG A 102 -7.19 11.51 -31.53
CA ARG A 102 -7.91 10.66 -32.49
C ARG A 102 -9.40 10.98 -32.40
N ARG A 103 -9.97 11.44 -33.52
CA ARG A 103 -11.36 11.91 -33.54
C ARG A 103 -12.39 10.79 -33.48
N SER A 104 -12.10 9.62 -34.04
CA SER A 104 -13.06 8.52 -34.15
C SER A 104 -13.53 7.96 -32.80
N ASP A 105 -12.64 7.95 -31.80
CA ASP A 105 -12.92 7.49 -30.43
C ASP A 105 -12.72 8.60 -29.38
N ASN A 106 -12.40 9.81 -29.84
CA ASN A 106 -12.10 10.97 -29.02
C ASN A 106 -11.03 10.72 -27.95
N THR A 107 -10.02 9.89 -28.27
CA THR A 107 -8.90 9.62 -27.38
C THR A 107 -7.79 10.65 -27.53
N PHE A 108 -7.11 10.93 -26.41
CA PHE A 108 -5.95 11.82 -26.35
C PHE A 108 -4.80 11.07 -25.72
N TYR A 109 -3.69 10.98 -26.45
CA TYR A 109 -2.43 10.44 -25.91
C TYR A 109 -1.39 11.55 -25.85
N TRP A 110 -0.50 11.51 -24.85
CA TRP A 110 0.53 12.53 -24.70
C TRP A 110 1.88 11.94 -24.29
N LYS A 111 2.97 12.59 -24.72
CA LYS A 111 4.32 12.33 -24.22
C LYS A 111 5.17 13.59 -24.20
N GLU A 112 6.07 13.66 -23.22
CA GLU A 112 7.19 14.59 -23.22
C GLU A 112 8.13 14.28 -24.41
N ILE A 113 8.58 15.34 -25.07
CA ILE A 113 9.67 15.27 -26.04
C ILE A 113 10.98 15.24 -25.24
N PRO A 114 11.75 14.14 -25.29
CA PRO A 114 12.98 14.02 -24.50
C PRO A 114 13.97 15.12 -24.83
N ARG A 115 14.63 15.64 -23.78
CA ARG A 115 15.68 16.65 -23.88
C ARG A 115 17.05 15.98 -23.90
N GLY A 116 18.00 16.58 -24.62
CA GLY A 116 19.40 16.13 -24.67
C GLY A 116 19.77 15.37 -25.94
N GLU A 117 21.07 15.14 -26.12
CA GLU A 117 21.65 14.54 -27.32
C GLU A 117 21.49 13.00 -27.38
N GLU A 118 21.15 12.36 -26.26
CA GLU A 118 21.03 10.89 -26.13
C GLU A 118 19.79 10.32 -26.85
N PHE A 119 18.72 11.10 -27.00
CA PHE A 119 17.52 10.67 -27.72
C PHE A 119 17.70 10.89 -29.23
N GLN A 120 18.42 9.98 -29.89
CA GLN A 120 18.59 9.98 -31.35
C GLN A 120 17.45 9.30 -32.10
N ASP A 121 16.67 8.47 -31.41
CA ASP A 121 15.48 7.85 -31.99
C ASP A 121 14.39 8.92 -32.21
N ARG A 122 13.77 8.94 -33.39
CA ARG A 122 12.64 9.83 -33.68
C ARG A 122 11.30 9.18 -33.31
N ARG A 123 11.32 7.94 -32.82
CA ARG A 123 10.14 7.16 -32.49
C ARG A 123 9.77 7.34 -31.02
N LEU A 124 8.55 7.79 -30.78
CA LEU A 124 7.92 7.79 -29.47
C LEU A 124 6.98 6.59 -29.36
N ASN A 125 7.18 5.73 -28.37
CA ASN A 125 6.27 4.64 -28.05
C ASN A 125 5.23 5.12 -27.04
N PHE A 126 3.96 4.80 -27.25
CA PHE A 126 2.84 5.18 -26.39
C PHE A 126 2.16 3.93 -25.82
N SER A 127 1.92 3.95 -24.51
CA SER A 127 1.05 2.99 -23.81
C SER A 127 -0.38 3.51 -23.78
N LYS A 128 -1.34 2.72 -24.26
CA LYS A 128 -2.76 3.09 -24.19
C LYS A 128 -3.31 3.15 -22.77
N ALA A 129 -2.66 2.46 -21.83
CA ALA A 129 -3.07 2.46 -20.42
C ALA A 129 -2.54 3.69 -19.67
N ILE A 130 -1.29 4.08 -19.94
CA ILE A 130 -0.58 5.07 -19.11
C ILE A 130 -0.49 6.43 -19.81
N ASP A 131 -0.32 6.49 -21.13
CA ASP A 131 -0.05 7.74 -21.84
C ASP A 131 -1.32 8.48 -22.29
N THR A 132 -2.45 8.24 -21.62
CA THR A 132 -3.69 8.97 -21.87
C THR A 132 -3.66 10.35 -21.20
N LEU A 133 -4.14 11.37 -21.92
CA LEU A 133 -4.28 12.73 -21.39
C LEU A 133 -5.62 12.82 -20.65
N GLY A 134 -5.59 12.69 -19.33
CA GLY A 134 -6.77 12.76 -18.47
C GLY A 134 -6.38 13.08 -17.03
N GLU A 135 -7.29 12.83 -16.08
CA GLU A 135 -7.05 13.13 -14.65
C GLU A 135 -5.79 12.44 -14.11
N GLY A 136 -5.51 11.19 -14.53
CA GLY A 136 -4.29 10.47 -14.15
C GLY A 136 -2.99 10.98 -14.79
N ALA A 137 -3.04 12.05 -15.61
CA ALA A 137 -1.86 12.67 -16.20
C ALA A 137 -1.43 13.95 -15.48
N VAL A 138 -2.28 14.52 -14.62
CA VAL A 138 -2.08 15.87 -14.04
C VAL A 138 -0.76 15.97 -13.28
N ASP A 139 -0.49 15.01 -12.39
CA ASP A 139 0.76 14.98 -11.61
C ASP A 139 2.00 14.81 -12.52
N ARG A 140 1.92 13.93 -13.52
CA ARG A 140 3.02 13.69 -14.48
C ARG A 140 3.31 14.90 -15.34
N LEU A 141 2.28 15.64 -15.75
CA LEU A 141 2.44 16.91 -16.47
C LEU A 141 3.06 17.97 -15.57
N GLY A 142 2.58 18.10 -14.33
CA GLY A 142 3.15 19.00 -13.33
C GLY A 142 4.65 18.72 -13.09
N ALA A 143 5.02 17.44 -13.01
CA ALA A 143 6.39 16.97 -12.83
C ALA A 143 7.38 17.48 -13.89
N LEU A 144 6.92 17.71 -15.14
CA LEU A 144 7.76 18.23 -16.23
C LEU A 144 8.30 19.63 -15.93
N THR A 145 7.60 20.38 -15.09
CA THR A 145 7.91 21.77 -14.76
C THR A 145 8.74 21.94 -13.48
N VAL A 146 8.99 20.83 -12.78
CA VAL A 146 9.83 20.79 -11.57
C VAL A 146 11.29 20.64 -12.01
N PRO A 147 12.19 21.58 -11.65
CA PRO A 147 13.60 21.46 -11.97
C PRO A 147 14.15 20.17 -11.36
N LYS A 148 14.71 19.24 -12.16
CA LYS A 148 15.33 17.98 -11.69
C LYS A 148 16.79 18.13 -11.28
N ALA A 149 17.27 19.36 -11.11
CA ALA A 149 18.62 19.68 -10.63
C ALA A 149 18.50 20.58 -9.39
N GLY A 150 19.09 20.17 -8.25
CA GLY A 150 18.96 20.83 -6.95
C GLY A 150 18.66 19.88 -5.77
N PHE A 151 18.59 20.43 -4.55
CA PHE A 151 18.28 19.70 -3.31
C PHE A 151 16.77 19.58 -3.12
N GLY A 152 16.24 18.37 -3.29
CA GLY A 152 14.83 18.04 -3.07
C GLY A 152 13.92 18.46 -4.22
N TYR A 153 13.13 17.52 -4.75
CA TYR A 153 12.12 17.77 -5.77
C TYR A 153 10.74 17.57 -5.16
N PHE A 154 9.94 18.63 -5.12
CA PHE A 154 8.56 18.60 -4.68
C PHE A 154 7.65 18.72 -5.89
N VAL A 155 6.85 17.68 -6.12
CA VAL A 155 5.75 17.72 -7.09
C VAL A 155 4.49 17.98 -6.27
N PRO A 156 3.80 19.12 -6.45
CA PRO A 156 2.55 19.36 -5.75
C PRO A 156 1.55 18.24 -6.07
N PRO A 157 0.75 17.79 -5.10
CA PRO A 157 -0.33 16.85 -5.35
C PRO A 157 -1.45 17.57 -6.10
N LEU A 158 -1.42 17.48 -7.42
CA LEU A 158 -2.37 18.16 -8.31
C LEU A 158 -3.50 17.21 -8.71
N GLY A 159 -3.27 15.90 -8.64
CA GLY A 159 -4.33 14.91 -8.59
C GLY A 159 -5.22 15.16 -7.37
N GLY A 160 -6.54 15.11 -7.55
CA GLY A 160 -7.52 15.38 -6.50
C GLY A 160 -7.44 14.44 -5.28
N GLY A 161 -8.53 14.33 -4.53
CA GLY A 161 -8.56 13.53 -3.31
C GLY A 161 -8.39 12.03 -3.51
N GLU A 162 -8.04 11.32 -2.42
CA GLU A 162 -8.03 9.87 -2.36
C GLU A 162 -8.66 9.35 -1.07
N GLU A 163 -9.25 8.15 -1.13
CA GLU A 163 -9.71 7.45 0.07
C GLU A 163 -8.51 6.73 0.72
N ALA A 164 -8.16 7.14 1.93
CA ALA A 164 -7.11 6.51 2.74
C ALA A 164 -7.70 5.51 3.74
N LEU A 165 -7.10 4.33 3.84
CA LEU A 165 -7.38 3.39 4.91
C LEU A 165 -6.46 3.67 6.10
N VAL A 166 -7.04 3.75 7.29
CA VAL A 166 -6.26 3.86 8.53
C VAL A 166 -5.93 2.46 9.03
N ASN A 167 -4.69 2.26 9.51
CA ASN A 167 -4.18 0.97 9.96
C ASN A 167 -4.60 0.60 11.40
N ILE A 168 -5.82 0.96 11.79
CA ILE A 168 -6.40 0.68 13.10
C ILE A 168 -7.66 -0.17 12.93
N LEU A 169 -7.84 -1.19 13.77
CA LEU A 169 -9.03 -2.03 13.77
C LEU A 169 -9.81 -1.81 15.08
N PRO A 170 -11.07 -1.36 15.03
CA PRO A 170 -11.91 -1.29 16.22
C PRO A 170 -12.02 -2.67 16.88
N ILE A 171 -11.94 -2.73 18.21
CA ILE A 171 -12.01 -3.99 18.96
C ILE A 171 -13.36 -4.09 19.63
N LYS A 172 -14.04 -5.21 19.42
CA LYS A 172 -15.16 -5.61 20.28
C LYS A 172 -14.60 -6.36 21.48
N LEU A 173 -14.64 -5.71 22.64
CA LEU A 173 -14.13 -6.26 23.88
C LEU A 173 -15.04 -7.40 24.40
N PRO A 174 -14.48 -8.39 25.13
CA PRO A 174 -15.26 -9.31 25.94
C PRO A 174 -16.07 -8.56 27.00
N ALA A 175 -17.10 -9.21 27.56
CA ALA A 175 -17.95 -8.58 28.58
C ALA A 175 -17.25 -8.50 29.95
N GLU A 176 -16.51 -9.55 30.31
CA GLU A 176 -15.98 -9.73 31.66
C GLU A 176 -14.48 -10.05 31.63
N VAL A 177 -13.81 -9.68 32.72
CA VAL A 177 -12.45 -10.10 33.06
C VAL A 177 -12.52 -10.85 34.38
N PHE A 178 -11.93 -12.04 34.41
CA PHE A 178 -11.81 -12.85 35.60
C PHE A 178 -10.55 -12.49 36.36
N VAL A 179 -10.70 -12.30 37.66
CA VAL A 179 -9.63 -11.89 38.58
C VAL A 179 -9.59 -12.87 39.73
N SER A 180 -8.38 -13.24 40.15
CA SER A 180 -8.18 -14.16 41.28
C SER A 180 -6.84 -13.93 41.93
N THR A 181 -6.69 -14.34 43.19
CA THR A 181 -5.38 -14.42 43.83
C THR A 181 -4.57 -15.59 43.30
N THR A 182 -3.25 -15.45 43.29
CA THR A 182 -2.29 -16.48 42.92
C THR A 182 -1.01 -16.37 43.76
N ALA A 183 -0.49 -17.52 44.20
CA ALA A 183 0.78 -17.60 44.91
C ALA A 183 1.99 -17.74 43.96
N TYR A 184 1.75 -17.82 42.65
CA TYR A 184 2.76 -18.15 41.66
C TYR A 184 3.23 -16.93 40.89
N SER A 185 4.54 -16.81 40.69
CA SER A 185 5.07 -15.92 39.66
C SER A 185 4.70 -16.42 38.27
N ARG A 186 4.76 -15.54 37.27
CA ARG A 186 4.50 -15.90 35.87
C ARG A 186 5.30 -17.12 35.39
N GLN A 187 6.58 -17.22 35.77
CA GLN A 187 7.45 -18.32 35.35
C GLN A 187 7.03 -19.66 35.99
N GLN A 188 6.70 -19.64 37.28
CA GLN A 188 6.20 -20.82 38.00
C GLN A 188 4.85 -21.26 37.44
N ALA A 189 3.92 -20.32 37.24
CA ALA A 189 2.63 -20.59 36.65
C ALA A 189 2.78 -21.22 35.25
N SER A 190 3.62 -20.66 34.38
CA SER A 190 3.87 -21.26 33.06
C SER A 190 4.41 -22.68 33.16
N ALA A 191 5.36 -22.97 34.05
CA ALA A 191 5.88 -24.32 34.25
C ALA A 191 4.79 -25.31 34.70
N ILE A 192 3.97 -24.92 35.67
CA ILE A 192 2.83 -25.74 36.14
C ILE A 192 1.87 -26.05 35.00
N LEU A 193 1.52 -25.05 34.18
CA LEU A 193 0.62 -25.27 33.04
C LEU A 193 1.24 -26.17 31.98
N PHE A 194 2.55 -26.07 31.73
CA PHE A 194 3.25 -26.93 30.77
C PHE A 194 3.32 -28.40 31.22
N ASP A 195 3.44 -28.65 32.53
CA ASP A 195 3.52 -30.00 33.08
C ASP A 195 2.14 -30.68 33.23
N ALA A 196 1.04 -29.93 33.03
CA ALA A 196 -0.31 -30.46 33.07
C ALA A 196 -0.64 -31.26 31.79
N ASP A 197 -1.37 -32.37 31.93
CA ASP A 197 -1.80 -33.22 30.80
C ASP A 197 -3.08 -32.67 30.12
N GLU A 198 -3.12 -31.35 29.91
CA GLU A 198 -4.23 -30.59 29.35
C GLU A 198 -3.72 -29.55 28.33
N PRO A 199 -4.57 -29.07 27.40
CA PRO A 199 -4.19 -28.01 26.48
C PRO A 199 -3.69 -26.75 27.21
N THR A 200 -2.43 -26.41 26.98
CA THR A 200 -1.80 -25.24 27.62
C THR A 200 -2.44 -23.93 27.15
N ARG A 201 -2.60 -23.00 28.10
CA ARG A 201 -3.28 -21.72 27.89
C ARG A 201 -2.46 -20.59 28.53
N PHE A 202 -2.20 -19.52 27.77
CA PHE A 202 -1.27 -18.44 28.15
C PHE A 202 -1.83 -17.03 27.93
N ASP A 203 -3.13 -16.89 27.66
CA ASP A 203 -3.89 -15.63 27.54
C ASP A 203 -4.23 -15.01 28.91
N TRP A 204 -3.24 -14.92 29.79
CA TRP A 204 -3.39 -14.38 31.12
C TRP A 204 -2.19 -13.54 31.56
N VAL A 205 -2.43 -12.72 32.59
CA VAL A 205 -1.44 -11.82 33.19
C VAL A 205 -1.42 -12.03 34.70
N ILE A 206 -0.23 -12.05 35.28
CA ILE A 206 -0.04 -12.00 36.74
C ILE A 206 0.68 -10.68 37.07
N LYS A 207 0.09 -9.89 37.96
CA LYS A 207 0.64 -8.63 38.48
C LYS A 207 0.59 -8.71 40.01
N GLY A 208 1.77 -8.71 40.64
CA GLY A 208 1.86 -9.00 42.07
C GLY A 208 1.38 -10.42 42.38
N ASP A 209 0.39 -10.52 43.24
CA ASP A 209 -0.31 -11.75 43.66
C ASP A 209 -1.68 -11.92 42.97
N THR A 210 -1.97 -11.10 41.95
CA THR A 210 -3.27 -11.09 41.27
C THR A 210 -3.14 -11.62 39.83
N TYR A 211 -4.01 -12.57 39.48
CA TYR A 211 -4.19 -13.16 38.17
C TYR A 211 -5.35 -12.49 37.43
N TRP A 212 -5.18 -12.26 36.12
CA TRP A 212 -6.15 -11.62 35.23
C TRP A 212 -6.27 -12.40 33.92
N SER A 213 -7.50 -12.69 33.48
CA SER A 213 -7.80 -13.33 32.18
C SER A 213 -9.17 -12.91 31.66
N PHE A 214 -9.41 -12.98 30.35
CA PHE A 214 -10.77 -12.86 29.81
C PHE A 214 -11.56 -14.17 29.92
N HIS A 215 -10.86 -15.29 30.11
CA HIS A 215 -11.45 -16.61 30.24
C HIS A 215 -11.61 -17.01 31.70
N ASP A 216 -12.67 -17.72 32.05
CA ASP A 216 -12.86 -18.24 33.40
C ASP A 216 -11.77 -19.28 33.71
N PRO A 217 -10.85 -19.02 34.67
CA PRO A 217 -9.78 -19.96 34.97
C PRO A 217 -10.28 -21.30 35.52
N ARG A 218 -11.50 -21.35 36.10
CA ARG A 218 -12.08 -22.56 36.70
C ARG A 218 -12.35 -23.67 35.69
N ILE A 219 -12.61 -23.30 34.43
CA ILE A 219 -12.96 -24.25 33.36
C ILE A 219 -11.78 -24.60 32.44
N SER A 220 -10.57 -24.16 32.77
CA SER A 220 -9.34 -24.47 32.02
C SER A 220 -8.22 -24.98 32.91
N VAL A 221 -7.08 -25.29 32.29
CA VAL A 221 -5.83 -25.63 32.98
C VAL A 221 -5.37 -24.53 33.96
N CYS A 222 -5.86 -23.29 33.79
CA CYS A 222 -5.50 -22.18 34.67
C CYS A 222 -6.00 -22.33 36.11
N ARG A 223 -6.95 -23.23 36.40
CA ARG A 223 -7.37 -23.56 37.78
C ARG A 223 -6.22 -24.03 38.68
N HIS A 224 -5.15 -24.57 38.09
CA HIS A 224 -3.96 -25.04 38.83
C HIS A 224 -3.06 -23.90 39.32
N ILE A 225 -3.28 -22.67 38.82
CA ILE A 225 -2.42 -21.52 39.13
C ILE A 225 -3.17 -20.38 39.82
N VAL A 226 -4.42 -20.58 40.22
CA VAL A 226 -5.26 -19.59 40.91
C VAL A 226 -5.96 -20.19 42.14
N ASP A 227 -6.38 -19.34 43.07
CA ASP A 227 -7.34 -19.73 44.11
C ASP A 227 -8.77 -19.72 43.54
N THR A 228 -9.30 -20.90 43.22
CA THR A 228 -10.60 -21.05 42.56
C THR A 228 -11.78 -20.48 43.36
N ASP A 229 -11.65 -20.39 44.69
CA ASP A 229 -12.67 -19.87 45.59
C ASP A 229 -12.71 -18.33 45.58
N GLN A 230 -11.61 -17.68 45.13
CA GLN A 230 -11.44 -16.22 45.06
C GLN A 230 -11.62 -15.66 43.65
N VAL A 231 -12.11 -16.46 42.69
CA VAL A 231 -12.32 -15.99 41.31
C VAL A 231 -13.57 -15.10 41.24
N GLU A 232 -13.35 -13.84 40.85
CA GLU A 232 -14.38 -12.81 40.63
C GLU A 232 -14.46 -12.43 39.15
N ALA A 233 -15.66 -12.17 38.65
CA ALA A 233 -15.89 -11.64 37.31
C ALA A 233 -16.18 -10.14 37.40
N ILE A 234 -15.35 -9.34 36.72
CA ILE A 234 -15.43 -7.88 36.74
C ILE A 234 -15.84 -7.41 35.34
N ASP A 235 -16.74 -6.42 35.27
CA ASP A 235 -17.11 -5.75 34.03
C ASP A 235 -15.88 -5.11 33.37
N VAL A 236 -15.70 -5.35 32.06
CA VAL A 236 -14.56 -4.83 31.31
C VAL A 236 -14.50 -3.32 31.29
N GLY A 237 -15.64 -2.61 31.28
CA GLY A 237 -15.70 -1.16 31.23
C GLY A 237 -14.95 -0.49 32.39
N ALA A 238 -15.01 -1.09 33.58
CA ALA A 238 -14.31 -0.59 34.77
C ALA A 238 -12.76 -0.65 34.63
N LEU A 239 -12.24 -1.56 33.81
CA LEU A 239 -10.79 -1.77 33.62
C LEU A 239 -10.29 -1.13 32.33
N ALA A 240 -11.07 -1.21 31.25
CA ALA A 240 -10.69 -0.79 29.92
C ALA A 240 -10.47 0.72 29.80
N PHE A 241 -11.19 1.54 30.57
CA PHE A 241 -11.17 3.01 30.45
C PHE A 241 -10.68 3.70 31.72
N HIS A 242 -9.76 3.07 32.45
CA HIS A 242 -9.19 3.63 33.67
C HIS A 242 -8.42 4.93 33.39
N ASP A 243 -8.48 5.92 34.29
CA ASP A 243 -7.79 7.22 34.13
C ASP A 243 -6.27 7.12 34.20
N ASP A 244 -5.76 6.16 34.98
CA ASP A 244 -4.34 5.85 35.08
C ASP A 244 -3.80 5.18 33.80
N VAL A 245 -2.72 5.76 33.26
CA VAL A 245 -2.00 5.25 32.09
C VAL A 245 -1.43 3.86 32.34
N ASP A 246 -0.92 3.60 33.55
CA ASP A 246 -0.30 2.31 33.87
C ASP A 246 -1.33 1.18 33.89
N GLU A 247 -2.56 1.45 34.37
CA GLU A 247 -3.64 0.47 34.32
C GLU A 247 -4.15 0.23 32.90
N ARG A 248 -4.25 1.28 32.06
CA ARG A 248 -4.54 1.09 30.63
C ARG A 248 -3.45 0.27 29.93
N ASN A 249 -2.17 0.48 30.27
CA ASN A 249 -1.07 -0.32 29.74
C ASN A 249 -1.15 -1.79 30.17
N ASN A 250 -1.61 -2.07 31.40
CA ASN A 250 -1.84 -3.44 31.88
C ASN A 250 -2.99 -4.09 31.10
N PHE A 251 -4.08 -3.37 30.87
CA PHE A 251 -5.19 -3.86 30.07
C PHE A 251 -4.77 -4.12 28.60
N ALA A 252 -4.01 -3.20 28.00
CA ALA A 252 -3.41 -3.37 26.68
C ALA A 252 -2.51 -4.62 26.61
N PHE A 253 -1.78 -4.92 27.68
CA PHE A 253 -0.96 -6.12 27.79
C PHE A 253 -1.81 -7.39 27.87
N LEU A 254 -2.93 -7.37 28.61
CA LEU A 254 -3.89 -8.47 28.67
C LEU A 254 -4.52 -8.75 27.30
N LEU A 255 -4.96 -7.71 26.58
CA LEU A 255 -5.43 -7.82 25.19
C LEU A 255 -4.38 -8.46 24.27
N ARG A 256 -3.10 -8.12 24.45
CA ARG A 256 -2.02 -8.74 23.69
C ARG A 256 -1.83 -10.21 24.02
N GLN A 257 -2.00 -10.65 25.27
CA GLN A 257 -1.96 -12.07 25.62
C GLN A 257 -3.13 -12.83 25.00
N GLN A 258 -4.33 -12.24 25.00
CA GLN A 258 -5.50 -12.79 24.33
C GLN A 258 -5.26 -12.94 22.82
N LEU A 259 -4.79 -11.88 22.17
CA LEU A 259 -4.43 -11.93 20.76
C LEU A 259 -3.37 -13.00 20.47
N SER A 260 -2.32 -13.09 21.31
CA SER A 260 -1.26 -14.12 21.19
C SER A 260 -1.85 -15.53 21.14
N HIS A 261 -2.83 -15.82 22.02
CA HIS A 261 -3.48 -17.12 22.07
C HIS A 261 -4.35 -17.37 20.82
N GLN A 262 -5.17 -16.39 20.41
CA GLN A 262 -6.03 -16.50 19.23
C GLN A 262 -5.24 -16.75 17.93
N VAL A 263 -4.09 -16.08 17.76
CA VAL A 263 -3.29 -16.21 16.53
C VAL A 263 -2.23 -17.30 16.60
N TRP A 264 -2.02 -17.92 17.77
CA TRP A 264 -0.98 -18.92 18.00
C TRP A 264 -0.94 -20.02 16.95
N PRO A 265 -2.07 -20.60 16.47
CA PRO A 265 -2.01 -21.69 15.49
C PRO A 265 -1.29 -21.30 14.19
N GLU A 266 -1.37 -20.03 13.79
CA GLU A 266 -0.96 -19.58 12.47
C GLU A 266 0.23 -18.62 12.48
N LEU A 267 0.43 -17.87 13.57
CA LEU A 267 1.50 -16.89 13.73
C LEU A 267 2.47 -17.27 14.85
N SER A 268 3.71 -16.84 14.71
CA SER A 268 4.75 -16.88 15.75
C SER A 268 5.03 -15.47 16.26
N TRP A 269 5.51 -15.37 17.50
CA TRP A 269 5.92 -14.11 18.13
C TRP A 269 7.44 -13.99 18.17
N ASP A 270 7.98 -12.89 17.66
CA ASP A 270 9.38 -12.49 17.86
C ASP A 270 9.45 -11.52 19.05
N LYS A 271 10.08 -11.96 20.15
CA LYS A 271 10.16 -11.19 21.40
C LYS A 271 11.03 -9.95 21.28
N GLU A 272 12.12 -10.01 20.53
CA GLU A 272 13.07 -8.92 20.40
C GLU A 272 12.47 -7.80 19.55
N LYS A 273 11.88 -8.17 18.40
CA LYS A 273 11.27 -7.23 17.46
C LYS A 273 9.82 -6.87 17.81
N LYS A 274 9.24 -7.55 18.79
CA LYS A 274 7.86 -7.38 19.26
C LYS A 274 6.83 -7.44 18.13
N LEU A 275 6.95 -8.43 17.25
CA LEU A 275 6.07 -8.61 16.10
C LEU A 275 5.49 -10.02 16.03
N TYR A 276 4.33 -10.14 15.40
CA TYR A 276 3.82 -11.42 14.92
C TYR A 276 4.23 -11.63 13.47
N TYR A 277 4.52 -12.88 13.09
CA TYR A 277 4.81 -13.25 11.71
C TYR A 277 4.18 -14.60 11.37
N PHE A 278 3.82 -14.79 10.10
CA PHE A 278 3.27 -16.07 9.64
C PHE A 278 4.26 -17.22 9.84
N LYS A 279 3.77 -18.35 10.38
CA LYS A 279 4.58 -19.57 10.48
C LYS A 279 4.77 -20.21 9.11
N ALA A 280 6.01 -20.58 8.80
CA ALA A 280 6.26 -21.58 7.76
C ALA A 280 5.72 -22.93 8.23
N LYS A 281 5.00 -23.64 7.35
CA LYS A 281 4.51 -24.99 7.64
C LYS A 281 5.58 -26.06 7.41
N THR A 282 6.44 -25.81 6.43
CA THR A 282 7.51 -26.73 6.02
C THR A 282 8.76 -25.93 5.65
N ARG A 283 9.93 -26.53 5.87
CA ARG A 283 11.23 -25.89 5.58
C ARG A 283 11.34 -25.55 4.10
N ASN A 284 11.78 -24.33 3.79
CA ASN A 284 11.99 -23.84 2.43
C ASN A 284 10.76 -23.93 1.51
N MET A 285 9.55 -23.93 2.07
CA MET A 285 8.32 -23.93 1.27
C MET A 285 7.56 -22.60 1.41
N PRO A 286 7.05 -22.05 0.30
CA PRO A 286 6.19 -20.88 0.36
C PRO A 286 4.84 -21.23 0.99
N ARG A 287 4.16 -20.21 1.50
CA ARG A 287 2.80 -20.30 2.04
C ARG A 287 2.00 -19.13 1.50
N THR A 288 0.86 -19.45 0.90
CA THR A 288 -0.06 -18.46 0.33
C THR A 288 -1.32 -18.41 1.20
N PHE A 289 -1.79 -17.21 1.47
CA PHE A 289 -3.07 -16.94 2.13
C PHE A 289 -4.03 -16.34 1.09
N LYS A 290 -5.16 -17.01 0.89
CA LYS A 290 -6.20 -16.60 -0.05
C LYS A 290 -7.32 -15.89 0.71
N TYR A 291 -7.72 -14.72 0.22
CA TYR A 291 -8.76 -13.90 0.85
C TYR A 291 -9.50 -13.07 -0.18
N GLU A 292 -10.71 -12.62 0.16
CA GLU A 292 -11.45 -11.67 -0.66
C GLU A 292 -10.99 -10.25 -0.35
N SER A 293 -10.32 -9.62 -1.31
CA SER A 293 -10.16 -8.16 -1.31
C SER A 293 -11.52 -7.51 -1.60
N ALA A 294 -11.66 -6.22 -1.31
CA ALA A 294 -12.93 -5.47 -1.37
C ALA A 294 -13.82 -5.71 -2.60
N LYS A 295 -13.28 -6.19 -3.74
CA LYS A 295 -14.05 -6.51 -4.96
C LYS A 295 -13.58 -7.76 -5.74
N LYS A 296 -12.51 -8.45 -5.33
CA LYS A 296 -11.93 -9.61 -6.07
C LYS A 296 -11.28 -10.62 -5.12
N ALA A 297 -11.42 -11.91 -5.43
CA ALA A 297 -10.57 -12.95 -4.85
C ALA A 297 -9.09 -12.59 -5.09
N THR A 298 -8.29 -12.61 -4.03
CA THR A 298 -6.88 -12.21 -4.04
C THR A 298 -6.08 -13.20 -3.21
N GLU A 299 -4.79 -13.30 -3.50
CA GLU A 299 -3.87 -14.13 -2.75
C GLU A 299 -2.61 -13.35 -2.38
N ALA A 300 -2.05 -13.66 -1.21
CA ALA A 300 -0.80 -13.10 -0.74
C ALA A 300 0.15 -14.24 -0.35
N ASP A 301 1.38 -14.20 -0.86
CA ASP A 301 2.46 -15.10 -0.43
C ASP A 301 2.99 -14.64 0.93
N VAL A 302 2.26 -15.05 1.97
CA VAL A 302 2.55 -14.71 3.37
C VAL A 302 3.87 -15.28 3.87
N VAL A 303 4.34 -16.39 3.27
CA VAL A 303 5.71 -16.88 3.39
C VAL A 303 6.28 -17.05 1.99
N ASN A 304 7.37 -16.34 1.71
CA ASN A 304 8.01 -16.31 0.40
C ASN A 304 9.46 -16.78 0.51
N VAL A 305 9.85 -17.73 -0.33
CA VAL A 305 11.19 -18.32 -0.35
C VAL A 305 12.00 -17.70 -1.47
N SER A 306 13.08 -17.00 -1.11
CA SER A 306 14.00 -16.39 -2.07
C SER A 306 15.19 -17.32 -2.31
N LYS A 307 15.46 -17.62 -3.58
CA LYS A 307 16.56 -18.47 -4.02
C LYS A 307 17.74 -17.64 -4.50
N SER A 308 18.94 -18.20 -4.41
CA SER A 308 20.15 -17.54 -4.86
C SER A 308 20.17 -17.34 -6.37
N LYS A 309 20.77 -16.23 -6.81
CA LYS A 309 20.94 -15.94 -8.24
C LYS A 309 21.97 -16.86 -8.90
N GLY A 310 23.01 -17.25 -8.16
CA GLY A 310 24.08 -18.12 -8.66
C GLY A 310 23.74 -19.60 -8.63
N ASP A 311 23.00 -20.03 -7.60
CA ASP A 311 22.54 -21.41 -7.43
C ASP A 311 21.04 -21.43 -7.09
N LYS A 312 20.22 -21.86 -8.05
CA LYS A 312 18.76 -21.89 -7.93
C LYS A 312 18.24 -22.98 -6.98
N GLU A 313 19.09 -23.90 -6.51
CA GLU A 313 18.73 -24.87 -5.47
C GLU A 313 18.99 -24.32 -4.07
N ARG A 314 19.93 -23.37 -3.93
CA ARG A 314 20.22 -22.72 -2.66
C ARG A 314 19.17 -21.67 -2.32
N VAL A 315 18.61 -21.77 -1.12
CA VAL A 315 17.77 -20.72 -0.51
C VAL A 315 18.68 -19.68 0.12
N ASP A 316 18.48 -18.41 -0.25
CA ASP A 316 19.19 -17.29 0.38
C ASP A 316 18.49 -16.89 1.68
N PHE A 317 17.17 -16.70 1.63
CA PHE A 317 16.34 -16.38 2.78
C PHE A 317 14.87 -16.71 2.53
N VAL A 318 14.11 -16.83 3.63
CA VAL A 318 12.66 -16.93 3.64
C VAL A 318 12.08 -15.69 4.33
N ARG A 319 11.21 -14.97 3.62
CA ARG A 319 10.52 -13.77 4.08
C ARG A 319 9.11 -14.13 4.56
N HIS A 320 8.73 -13.63 5.72
CA HIS A 320 7.41 -13.79 6.32
C HIS A 320 6.74 -12.43 6.43
N HIS A 321 5.47 -12.34 6.03
CA HIS A 321 4.65 -11.19 6.39
C HIS A 321 4.51 -11.13 7.92
N ALA A 322 4.71 -9.93 8.46
CA ALA A 322 4.65 -9.67 9.88
C ALA A 322 3.86 -8.39 10.17
N PHE A 323 3.50 -8.19 11.44
CA PHE A 323 3.02 -6.90 11.93
C PHE A 323 3.42 -6.68 13.38
N VAL A 324 3.64 -5.42 13.75
CA VAL A 324 3.76 -5.00 15.14
C VAL A 324 2.36 -4.65 15.65
N PRO A 325 1.84 -5.36 16.67
CA PRO A 325 0.57 -5.02 17.29
C PRO A 325 0.76 -3.88 18.30
N ARG A 326 -0.13 -2.88 18.28
CA ARG A 326 -0.31 -1.96 19.42
C ARG A 326 -1.79 -1.84 19.76
N PHE A 327 -2.10 -1.89 21.04
CA PHE A 327 -3.45 -1.66 21.53
C PHE A 327 -3.52 -0.25 22.05
N GLU A 328 -4.44 0.55 21.51
CA GLU A 328 -4.61 1.94 21.86
C GLU A 328 -6.06 2.20 22.23
N SER A 329 -6.27 3.00 23.27
CA SER A 329 -7.59 3.49 23.67
C SER A 329 -7.76 4.91 23.14
N PHE A 330 -8.84 5.15 22.40
CA PHE A 330 -9.27 6.48 22.00
C PHE A 330 -10.68 6.71 22.53
N TYR A 331 -10.84 7.68 23.42
CA TYR A 331 -12.10 7.97 24.10
C TYR A 331 -12.68 6.71 24.77
N ASP A 332 -13.83 6.25 24.32
CA ASP A 332 -14.61 5.12 24.81
C ASP A 332 -14.46 3.86 23.95
N GLU A 333 -13.44 3.80 23.09
CA GLU A 333 -13.17 2.66 22.21
C GLU A 333 -11.70 2.18 22.30
N TRP A 334 -11.51 0.89 22.03
CA TRP A 334 -10.21 0.25 21.92
C TRP A 334 -9.93 -0.18 20.49
N PHE A 335 -8.67 -0.02 20.07
CA PHE A 335 -8.24 -0.31 18.72
C PHE A 335 -6.97 -1.16 18.71
N LEU A 336 -6.89 -2.09 17.75
CA LEU A 336 -5.65 -2.75 17.39
C LEU A 336 -5.03 -1.97 16.23
N VAL A 337 -3.94 -1.26 16.51
CA VAL A 337 -3.07 -0.70 15.48
C VAL A 337 -2.23 -1.83 14.91
N ILE A 338 -2.28 -1.98 13.59
CA ILE A 338 -1.48 -2.93 12.83
C ILE A 338 -0.41 -2.15 12.09
N GLU A 339 0.86 -2.38 12.42
CA GLU A 339 1.98 -1.83 11.66
C GLU A 339 2.61 -2.96 10.82
N PRO A 340 2.27 -3.08 9.52
CA PRO A 340 2.80 -4.14 8.67
C PRO A 340 4.31 -4.04 8.52
N THR A 341 4.98 -5.19 8.56
CA THR A 341 6.43 -5.32 8.42
C THR A 341 6.77 -6.72 7.91
N TYR A 342 8.05 -7.08 7.93
CA TYR A 342 8.51 -8.41 7.54
C TYR A 342 9.45 -9.00 8.57
N HIS A 343 9.43 -10.33 8.65
CA HIS A 343 10.39 -11.12 9.41
C HIS A 343 11.17 -12.02 8.43
N PHE A 344 12.46 -12.23 8.69
CA PHE A 344 13.35 -12.98 7.80
C PHE A 344 14.01 -14.13 8.56
N THR A 345 14.03 -15.28 7.90
CA THR A 345 14.64 -16.52 8.38
C THR A 345 15.51 -17.12 7.28
N PHE A 346 16.44 -18.02 7.60
CA PHE A 346 17.20 -18.74 6.59
C PHE A 346 16.35 -19.77 5.85
N ASP A 347 15.46 -20.45 6.56
CA ASP A 347 14.82 -21.67 6.07
C ASP A 347 13.31 -21.78 6.38
N GLY A 348 12.74 -20.72 6.96
CA GLY A 348 11.37 -20.68 7.48
C GLY A 348 11.28 -20.77 9.01
N PHE A 349 12.35 -21.18 9.69
CA PHE A 349 12.35 -21.45 11.14
C PHE A 349 13.47 -20.72 11.88
N ILE A 350 14.68 -20.72 11.34
CA ILE A 350 15.85 -20.12 11.97
C ILE A 350 15.94 -18.66 11.58
N ALA A 351 15.87 -17.75 12.56
CA ALA A 351 15.98 -16.32 12.35
C ALA A 351 17.25 -15.95 11.57
N HIS A 352 17.11 -15.02 10.62
CA HIS A 352 18.23 -14.56 9.81
C HIS A 352 19.13 -13.62 10.63
N THR A 353 20.45 -13.81 10.55
CA THR A 353 21.43 -13.08 11.40
C THR A 353 21.49 -11.58 11.11
N HIS A 354 21.34 -11.19 9.84
CA HIS A 354 21.42 -9.78 9.40
C HIS A 354 20.19 -9.39 8.57
N PRO A 355 19.01 -9.22 9.18
CA PRO A 355 17.76 -9.02 8.46
C PRO A 355 17.54 -7.57 8.00
N ASP A 356 18.28 -6.60 8.54
CA ASP A 356 18.00 -5.17 8.37
C ASP A 356 18.20 -4.67 6.93
N ALA A 357 19.22 -5.19 6.24
CA ALA A 357 19.44 -4.89 4.82
C ALA A 357 18.28 -5.42 3.96
N LEU A 358 17.80 -6.63 4.24
CA LEU A 358 16.67 -7.24 3.53
C LEU A 358 15.35 -6.49 3.82
N LEU A 359 15.13 -6.11 5.08
CA LEU A 359 13.95 -5.37 5.52
C LEU A 359 13.91 -3.98 4.89
N SER A 360 15.01 -3.22 4.97
CA SER A 360 15.10 -1.88 4.39
C SER A 360 14.96 -1.92 2.87
N GLY A 361 15.59 -2.89 2.20
CA GLY A 361 15.42 -3.13 0.76
C GLY A 361 13.95 -3.40 0.39
N LYS A 362 13.27 -4.26 1.14
CA LYS A 362 11.85 -4.56 0.88
C LYS A 362 10.94 -3.35 1.13
N LYS A 363 11.14 -2.64 2.24
CA LYS A 363 10.34 -1.45 2.60
C LYS A 363 10.48 -0.31 1.58
N ARG A 364 11.64 -0.14 0.93
CA ARG A 364 11.84 0.82 -0.17
C ARG A 364 10.97 0.53 -1.40
N LEU A 365 10.61 -0.74 -1.60
CA LEU A 365 9.77 -1.17 -2.71
C LEU A 365 8.27 -1.17 -2.37
N ASP A 366 7.91 -1.06 -1.09
CA ASP A 366 6.52 -1.00 -0.66
C ASP A 366 5.92 0.39 -0.91
N LYS A 367 5.04 0.44 -1.90
CA LYS A 367 4.19 1.60 -2.19
C LYS A 367 2.92 1.58 -1.34
N SER A 368 2.20 2.69 -1.29
CA SER A 368 0.92 2.86 -0.57
C SER A 368 -0.07 1.75 -0.91
N ALA A 369 -0.21 1.40 -2.20
CA ALA A 369 -1.08 0.30 -2.63
C ALA A 369 -0.70 -1.06 -2.00
N ALA A 370 0.59 -1.35 -1.83
CA ALA A 370 1.07 -2.58 -1.20
C ALA A 370 0.80 -2.58 0.31
N LEU A 371 1.03 -1.46 0.99
CA LEU A 371 0.73 -1.30 2.41
C LEU A 371 -0.77 -1.41 2.70
N ARG A 372 -1.60 -0.76 1.88
CA ARG A 372 -3.06 -0.89 1.91
C ARG A 372 -3.49 -2.35 1.79
N GLY A 373 -2.91 -3.08 0.83
CA GLY A 373 -3.15 -4.51 0.65
C GLY A 373 -2.78 -5.35 1.89
N GLN A 374 -1.68 -5.00 2.57
CA GLN A 374 -1.26 -5.69 3.79
C GLN A 374 -2.23 -5.47 4.96
N VAL A 375 -2.70 -4.23 5.17
CA VAL A 375 -3.69 -3.94 6.23
C VAL A 375 -4.98 -4.72 6.01
N ILE A 376 -5.49 -4.74 4.77
CA ILE A 376 -6.67 -5.52 4.40
C ILE A 376 -6.42 -7.02 4.63
N MET A 377 -5.26 -7.54 4.21
CA MET A 377 -4.89 -8.93 4.39
C MET A 377 -4.87 -9.33 5.87
N TRP A 378 -4.28 -8.51 6.75
CA TRP A 378 -4.24 -8.78 8.18
C TRP A 378 -5.62 -8.75 8.82
N HIS A 379 -6.45 -7.75 8.50
CA HIS A 379 -7.84 -7.72 8.95
C HIS A 379 -8.60 -8.98 8.51
N ARG A 380 -8.47 -9.39 7.23
CA ARG A 380 -9.11 -10.61 6.73
C ARG A 380 -8.61 -11.86 7.43
N PHE A 381 -7.30 -11.96 7.65
CA PHE A 381 -6.70 -13.06 8.40
C PHE A 381 -7.27 -13.15 9.82
N LEU A 382 -7.31 -12.04 10.57
CA LEU A 382 -7.88 -12.02 11.91
C LEU A 382 -9.36 -12.42 11.90
N ALA A 383 -10.14 -11.89 10.96
CA ALA A 383 -11.54 -12.25 10.77
C ALA A 383 -11.74 -13.74 10.45
N THR A 384 -10.81 -14.39 9.74
CA THR A 384 -10.92 -15.85 9.48
C THR A 384 -10.74 -16.72 10.71
N LEU A 385 -10.10 -16.20 11.76
CA LEU A 385 -9.94 -16.91 13.02
C LEU A 385 -11.17 -16.74 13.93
N GLU A 386 -12.02 -15.74 13.69
CA GLU A 386 -13.19 -15.49 14.52
C GLU A 386 -14.17 -16.67 14.50
N PRO A 387 -14.74 -17.06 15.67
CA PRO A 387 -15.78 -18.06 15.74
C PRO A 387 -16.95 -17.66 14.84
N LYS A 388 -17.30 -18.52 13.89
CA LYS A 388 -18.43 -18.25 12.98
C LYS A 388 -19.73 -18.42 13.75
N SER A 389 -20.46 -17.33 13.96
CA SER A 389 -21.78 -17.33 14.61
C SER A 389 -22.90 -17.83 13.70
N ASP A 390 -22.69 -17.86 12.38
CA ASP A 390 -23.72 -18.12 11.36
C ASP A 390 -23.88 -19.60 10.97
N ASP A 391 -23.12 -20.50 11.59
CA ASP A 391 -23.34 -21.92 11.38
C ASP A 391 -24.49 -22.37 12.27
N LEU A 392 -25.64 -22.67 11.67
CA LEU A 392 -26.88 -23.08 12.36
C LEU A 392 -26.68 -24.30 13.30
N PHE A 393 -25.56 -25.01 13.15
CA PHE A 393 -25.18 -26.16 13.95
C PHE A 393 -23.93 -25.93 14.81
N ALA A 394 -23.33 -24.73 14.78
CA ALA A 394 -22.24 -24.41 15.69
C ALA A 394 -22.79 -24.30 17.12
N VAL A 395 -22.19 -25.08 18.02
CA VAL A 395 -22.34 -24.86 19.46
C VAL A 395 -21.78 -23.47 19.74
N ALA A 396 -22.59 -22.57 20.29
CA ALA A 396 -22.14 -21.26 20.72
C ALA A 396 -20.93 -21.45 21.65
N SER A 397 -19.75 -21.05 21.19
CA SER A 397 -18.55 -21.08 22.02
C SER A 397 -18.65 -19.94 23.03
N ASN A 398 -18.62 -20.27 24.32
CA ASN A 398 -18.50 -19.29 25.40
C ASN A 398 -17.04 -18.82 25.60
N GLU A 399 -16.15 -19.11 24.65
CA GLU A 399 -14.77 -18.70 24.73
C GLU A 399 -14.65 -17.18 24.47
N PRO A 400 -13.99 -16.42 25.36
CA PRO A 400 -13.74 -15.01 25.12
C PRO A 400 -12.87 -14.84 23.87
N TRP A 401 -13.30 -13.96 22.98
CA TRP A 401 -12.65 -13.74 21.70
C TRP A 401 -12.59 -12.25 21.39
N LEU A 402 -11.41 -11.75 21.00
CA LEU A 402 -11.30 -10.40 20.44
C LEU A 402 -11.76 -10.44 18.99
N SER A 403 -12.85 -9.73 18.71
CA SER A 403 -13.32 -9.50 17.34
C SER A 403 -12.90 -8.12 16.85
N PHE A 404 -12.60 -8.04 15.56
CA PHE A 404 -12.05 -6.84 14.94
C PHE A 404 -13.00 -6.28 13.88
N GLY A 405 -13.32 -5.00 14.01
CA GLY A 405 -14.06 -4.25 13.00
C GLY A 405 -13.21 -3.97 11.76
N PHE A 406 -13.88 -3.50 10.71
CA PHE A 406 -13.21 -3.06 9.49
C PHE A 406 -12.28 -1.88 9.74
N PRO A 407 -11.14 -1.79 9.04
CA PRO A 407 -10.29 -0.61 9.11
C PRO A 407 -11.09 0.61 8.59
N PRO A 408 -11.12 1.73 9.33
CA PRO A 408 -11.87 2.91 8.91
C PRO A 408 -11.20 3.56 7.69
N SER A 409 -12.02 4.18 6.85
CA SER A 409 -11.57 4.98 5.71
C SER A 409 -11.79 6.47 5.95
N LEU A 410 -10.92 7.28 5.36
CA LEU A 410 -10.95 8.74 5.41
C LEU A 410 -10.79 9.30 3.99
N ASP A 411 -11.59 10.29 3.64
CA ASP A 411 -11.41 11.03 2.41
C ASP A 411 -10.32 12.09 2.60
N LEU A 412 -9.19 11.91 1.93
CA LEU A 412 -8.13 12.89 1.87
C LEU A 412 -8.40 13.88 0.73
N PRO A 413 -8.20 15.20 0.94
CA PRO A 413 -8.43 16.20 -0.09
C PRO A 413 -7.39 16.16 -1.23
N THR A 414 -6.23 15.55 -0.98
CA THR A 414 -5.10 15.46 -1.92
C THR A 414 -4.53 14.06 -1.92
N ARG A 415 -4.17 13.56 -3.10
CA ARG A 415 -3.51 12.27 -3.28
C ARG A 415 -1.99 12.40 -3.35
N VAL A 416 -1.26 11.40 -2.84
CA VAL A 416 0.19 11.32 -3.04
C VAL A 416 0.54 10.97 -4.50
N PRO A 417 1.35 11.76 -5.23
CA PRO A 417 1.79 11.47 -6.60
C PRO A 417 2.79 10.31 -6.73
N GLU A 418 2.40 9.09 -6.33
CA GLU A 418 3.28 7.92 -6.29
C GLU A 418 3.90 7.53 -7.64
N ASP A 419 3.19 7.80 -8.74
CA ASP A 419 3.64 7.53 -10.11
C ASP A 419 4.77 8.47 -10.54
N VAL A 420 4.85 9.66 -9.92
CA VAL A 420 5.88 10.66 -10.19
C VAL A 420 7.06 10.53 -9.22
N TRP A 421 6.80 10.20 -7.96
CA TRP A 421 7.85 10.06 -6.94
C TRP A 421 8.67 8.78 -7.08
N GLY A 422 8.12 7.76 -7.72
CA GLY A 422 8.86 6.54 -8.04
C GLY A 422 9.93 6.77 -9.11
N SER A 423 11.05 6.06 -9.01
CA SER A 423 12.00 6.01 -10.13
C SER A 423 11.29 5.49 -11.39
N PRO A 424 11.45 6.12 -12.56
CA PRO A 424 10.86 5.61 -13.79
C PRO A 424 11.33 4.18 -14.00
N LYS A 425 10.39 3.25 -14.22
CA LYS A 425 10.74 1.91 -14.71
C LYS A 425 11.48 2.12 -16.02
N LYS A 426 12.77 1.78 -16.07
CA LYS A 426 13.44 1.62 -17.35
C LYS A 426 12.65 0.56 -18.11
N ASP A 427 12.23 0.87 -19.34
CA ASP A 427 11.68 -0.13 -20.24
C ASP A 427 12.60 -1.36 -20.22
N GLU A 428 12.03 -2.54 -20.01
CA GLU A 428 12.73 -3.82 -19.95
C GLU A 428 13.32 -4.16 -21.33
N THR A 429 14.38 -3.46 -21.71
CA THR A 429 15.33 -3.86 -22.75
C THR A 429 16.72 -3.53 -22.23
N GLY A 430 17.24 -4.43 -21.39
CA GLY A 430 18.56 -4.35 -20.82
C GLY A 430 18.54 -4.81 -19.38
N ASP A 431 19.10 -6.00 -19.14
CA ASP A 431 19.34 -6.61 -17.83
C ASP A 431 19.41 -5.58 -16.70
N GLU A 432 18.50 -5.69 -15.73
CA GLU A 432 18.61 -5.03 -14.42
C GLU A 432 19.86 -5.57 -13.70
N LYS A 433 21.00 -5.03 -14.11
CA LYS A 433 22.21 -4.97 -13.34
C LYS A 433 22.01 -3.91 -12.27
N ASP A 434 22.26 -4.37 -11.04
CA ASP A 434 22.82 -3.59 -9.95
C ASP A 434 21.83 -2.85 -9.03
N LEU A 435 21.26 -3.57 -8.06
CA LEU A 435 20.83 -3.02 -6.75
C LEU A 435 20.91 -4.04 -5.59
N LEU A 436 21.82 -5.02 -5.64
CA LEU A 436 22.04 -5.96 -4.52
C LEU A 436 23.53 -6.29 -4.31
N ASN A 437 24.43 -5.32 -4.49
CA ASN A 437 25.83 -5.44 -4.10
C ASN A 437 26.06 -4.72 -2.76
N TRP A 438 25.58 -5.31 -1.66
CA TRP A 438 26.13 -5.09 -0.31
C TRP A 438 25.91 -6.36 0.54
N ALA A 439 26.73 -7.37 0.27
CA ALA A 439 27.31 -8.35 1.20
C ALA A 439 27.99 -9.47 0.38
#